data_AF-A0AAD4H1P0-F1
#
_entry.id   AF-A0AAD4H1P0-F1
#
_cell.length_a   1.000
_cell.length_b   1.000
_cell.length_c   1.000
_cell.angle_alpha   90.00
_cell.angle_beta   90.00
_cell.angle_gamma   90.00
#
_symmetry.space_group_name_H-M   'P 1'
#
loop_
_entity.id
_entity.type
_entity.pdbx_description
1 polymer ?
#
loop_
_entity_poly.entity_id
_entity_poly.type
_entity_poly.pdbx_seq_one_letter_code
_entity_poly.pdbx_strand_id
1 'polypeptide(L)'
;VYIAEARLGISSTTLDSTGSLVDQKPTGHVTKESLLDALQAFKGEITQTPPLYSALNMDGKRLYDYAREGIPLPREIPSRKVQIYGLDLLSYPDGGVTIPDPSLRAFGFKAGDNDKTRVAGGENNNDNRITAELSDLKEENQTKPTFRPKKLADPTLTDPTHIPIPPTSANDIYFHIRVHCSSGTYIRTLIADIATRLGTVGLMTDLLRVEQSGYRLGGPATLELKECEDLEVVEKAVQAGNRIWEERSASPLEE
;
A
#
# COMPACT_ATOMS: atom_id res chain seq x y z
N VAL A 1 -6.22 -0.79 7.71
CA VAL A 1 -5.95 0.42 6.90
C VAL A 1 -4.51 0.83 7.11
N TYR A 2 -3.83 1.18 6.04
CA TYR A 2 -2.42 1.58 6.03
C TYR A 2 -2.26 2.94 5.35
N ILE A 3 -1.24 3.69 5.74
CA ILE A 3 -0.67 4.79 4.99
C ILE A 3 0.76 4.36 4.63
N ALA A 4 1.13 4.48 3.37
CA ALA A 4 2.44 4.07 2.90
C ALA A 4 3.06 5.14 2.00
N GLU A 5 4.37 5.32 2.15
CA GLU A 5 5.20 6.09 1.24
C GLU A 5 5.88 5.13 0.26
N ALA A 6 5.84 5.48 -1.03
CA ALA A 6 6.47 4.74 -2.10
C ALA A 6 7.47 5.64 -2.82
N ARG A 7 8.62 5.06 -3.21
CA ARG A 7 9.59 5.67 -4.13
C ARG A 7 9.58 4.93 -5.45
N LEU A 8 9.40 5.66 -6.55
CA LEU A 8 9.52 5.12 -7.91
C LEU A 8 10.95 5.24 -8.44
N GLY A 9 11.26 4.42 -9.44
CA GLY A 9 12.53 4.41 -10.16
C GLY A 9 13.55 3.42 -9.63
N ILE A 10 13.36 2.85 -8.43
CA ILE A 10 14.24 1.81 -7.88
C ILE A 10 13.46 0.68 -7.23
N SER A 11 14.04 -0.52 -7.22
CA SER A 11 13.57 -1.66 -6.42
C SER A 11 14.68 -2.25 -5.57
N SER A 12 14.30 -2.96 -4.52
CA SER A 12 15.23 -3.61 -3.60
C SER A 12 14.88 -5.07 -3.38
N THR A 13 15.82 -5.82 -2.79
CA THR A 13 15.65 -7.25 -2.46
C THR A 13 14.45 -7.52 -1.54
N THR A 14 14.10 -6.57 -0.68
CA THR A 14 13.02 -6.66 0.30
C THR A 14 11.73 -5.97 -0.14
N LEU A 15 11.73 -5.29 -1.30
CA LEU A 15 10.69 -4.37 -1.76
C LEU A 15 10.42 -3.19 -0.81
N ASP A 16 11.39 -2.88 0.06
CA ASP A 16 11.37 -1.71 0.93
C ASP A 16 12.76 -1.05 1.07
N SER A 17 12.84 0.05 1.81
CA SER A 17 14.06 0.83 2.03
C SER A 17 15.15 0.12 2.83
N THR A 18 14.89 -1.09 3.37
CA THR A 18 15.87 -1.84 4.17
C THR A 18 16.71 -2.83 3.38
N GLY A 19 16.31 -3.13 2.14
CA GLY A 19 17.01 -4.06 1.26
C GLY A 19 18.14 -3.42 0.45
N SER A 20 18.81 -4.26 -0.34
CA SER A 20 19.83 -3.83 -1.30
C SER A 20 19.20 -3.51 -2.64
N LEU A 21 19.76 -2.54 -3.38
CA LEU A 21 19.29 -2.15 -4.71
C LEU A 21 19.35 -3.33 -5.69
N VAL A 22 18.25 -3.59 -6.40
CA VAL A 22 18.12 -4.69 -7.38
C VAL A 22 17.95 -4.17 -8.81
N ASP A 23 17.13 -3.14 -9.00
CA ASP A 23 16.82 -2.59 -10.33
C ASP A 23 16.62 -1.07 -10.23
N GLN A 24 16.93 -0.36 -11.30
CA GLN A 24 16.72 1.07 -11.45
C GLN A 24 16.18 1.38 -12.84
N LYS A 25 15.06 2.11 -12.90
CA LYS A 25 14.40 2.50 -14.17
C LYS A 25 14.06 3.98 -14.20
N PRO A 26 13.98 4.59 -15.40
CA PRO A 26 13.54 5.97 -15.54
C PRO A 26 12.13 6.19 -15.01
N THR A 27 11.86 7.41 -14.54
CA THR A 27 10.56 7.85 -14.01
C THR A 27 9.98 9.04 -14.78
N GLY A 28 10.71 9.61 -15.75
CA GLY A 28 10.29 10.84 -16.44
C GLY A 28 9.00 10.73 -17.28
N HIS A 29 8.49 9.52 -17.49
CA HIS A 29 7.20 9.27 -18.16
C HIS A 29 6.02 9.18 -17.17
N VAL A 30 6.28 9.16 -15.86
CA VAL A 30 5.24 8.99 -14.85
C VAL A 30 4.60 10.33 -14.53
N THR A 31 3.30 10.44 -14.74
CA THR A 31 2.49 11.61 -14.38
C THR A 31 1.52 11.27 -13.25
N LYS A 32 0.98 12.30 -12.58
CA LYS A 32 -0.04 12.13 -11.53
C LYS A 32 -1.28 11.42 -12.06
N GLU A 33 -1.70 11.74 -13.28
CA GLU A 33 -2.84 11.13 -13.95
C GLU A 33 -2.59 9.64 -14.17
N SER A 34 -1.41 9.28 -14.70
CA SER A 34 -1.04 7.87 -14.87
C SER A 34 -0.99 7.11 -13.55
N LEU A 35 -0.57 7.76 -12.46
CA LEU A 35 -0.59 7.19 -11.11
C LEU A 35 -2.03 6.97 -10.63
N LEU A 36 -2.90 7.97 -10.75
CA LEU A 36 -4.32 7.83 -10.37
C LEU A 36 -4.98 6.69 -11.14
N ASP A 37 -4.75 6.59 -12.44
CA ASP A 37 -5.26 5.50 -13.28
C ASP A 37 -4.70 4.14 -12.86
N ALA A 38 -3.41 4.08 -12.54
CA ALA A 38 -2.79 2.88 -12.02
C ALA A 38 -3.44 2.45 -10.70
N LEU A 39 -3.66 3.37 -9.75
CA LEU A 39 -4.30 3.08 -8.47
C LEU A 39 -5.73 2.54 -8.64
N GLN A 40 -6.53 3.09 -9.57
CA GLN A 40 -7.88 2.57 -9.82
C GLN A 40 -7.88 1.11 -10.25
N ALA A 41 -6.89 0.68 -11.04
CA ALA A 41 -6.78 -0.70 -11.51
C ALA A 41 -6.52 -1.73 -10.39
N PHE A 42 -6.05 -1.29 -9.22
CA PHE A 42 -5.79 -2.16 -8.07
C PHE A 42 -6.91 -2.16 -7.04
N LYS A 43 -8.01 -1.43 -7.25
CA LYS A 43 -9.19 -1.49 -6.38
C LYS A 43 -9.98 -2.78 -6.63
N GLY A 44 -10.51 -3.36 -5.55
CA GLY A 44 -11.25 -4.61 -5.57
C GLY A 44 -10.36 -5.85 -5.35
N GLU A 45 -10.83 -7.00 -5.82
CA GLU A 45 -10.08 -8.26 -5.73
C GLU A 45 -8.87 -8.22 -6.68
N ILE A 46 -7.69 -8.46 -6.13
CA ILE A 46 -6.43 -8.59 -6.87
C ILE A 46 -5.70 -9.87 -6.46
N THR A 47 -4.78 -10.33 -7.31
CA THR A 47 -3.89 -11.46 -7.00
C THR A 47 -2.51 -10.91 -6.69
N GLN A 48 -1.95 -11.29 -5.53
CA GLN A 48 -0.61 -10.88 -5.11
C GLN A 48 0.29 -12.10 -4.94
N THR A 49 1.55 -11.96 -5.33
CA THR A 49 2.62 -12.87 -4.89
C THR A 49 3.29 -12.25 -3.66
N PRO A 50 3.26 -12.93 -2.49
CA PRO A 50 4.00 -12.51 -1.31
C PRO A 50 5.48 -12.23 -1.61
N PRO A 51 6.11 -11.23 -0.97
CA PRO A 51 7.53 -11.02 -1.12
C PRO A 51 8.32 -12.18 -0.48
N LEU A 52 9.53 -12.43 -0.99
CA LEU A 52 10.45 -13.43 -0.46
C LEU A 52 10.75 -13.16 1.04
N TYR A 53 10.99 -11.90 1.41
CA TYR A 53 11.14 -11.47 2.80
C TYR A 53 9.77 -11.35 3.49
N SER A 54 9.11 -12.49 3.71
CA SER A 54 7.85 -12.58 4.43
C SER A 54 7.82 -13.73 5.43
N ALA A 55 6.96 -13.60 6.43
CA ALA A 55 6.72 -14.64 7.42
C ALA A 55 5.84 -15.79 6.88
N LEU A 56 5.65 -15.97 5.58
CA LEU A 56 4.91 -17.12 5.06
C LEU A 56 5.73 -18.40 5.30
N ASN A 57 5.08 -19.49 5.68
CA ASN A 57 5.74 -20.80 5.85
C ASN A 57 5.71 -21.59 4.54
N MET A 58 6.84 -22.21 4.21
CA MET A 58 7.01 -23.18 3.12
C MET A 58 7.84 -24.35 3.64
N ASP A 59 7.20 -25.52 3.69
CA ASP A 59 7.79 -26.79 4.15
C ASP A 59 8.45 -26.70 5.53
N GLY A 60 7.72 -26.10 6.49
CA GLY A 60 8.16 -25.98 7.88
C GLY A 60 9.13 -24.82 8.17
N LYS A 61 9.53 -24.06 7.15
CA LYS A 61 10.47 -22.94 7.27
C LYS A 61 9.87 -21.64 6.73
N ARG A 62 10.20 -20.48 7.32
CA ARG A 62 9.66 -19.18 6.85
C ARG A 62 10.41 -18.73 5.59
N LEU A 63 9.72 -18.06 4.67
CA LEU A 63 10.34 -17.58 3.42
C LEU A 63 11.54 -16.66 3.67
N TYR A 64 11.49 -15.80 4.69
CA TYR A 64 12.64 -14.95 5.03
C TYR A 64 13.86 -15.74 5.53
N ASP A 65 13.69 -16.95 6.08
CA ASP A 65 14.81 -17.79 6.50
C ASP A 65 15.54 -18.36 5.26
N TYR A 66 14.79 -18.79 4.24
CA TYR A 66 15.38 -19.19 2.96
C TYR A 66 16.23 -18.07 2.34
N ALA A 67 15.69 -16.85 2.35
CA ALA A 67 16.37 -15.66 1.80
C ALA A 67 17.68 -15.36 2.53
N ARG A 68 17.66 -15.35 3.87
CA ARG A 68 18.83 -15.05 4.71
C ARG A 68 19.91 -16.11 4.62
N GLU A 69 19.52 -17.37 4.44
CA GLU A 69 20.46 -18.49 4.31
C GLU A 69 20.94 -18.68 2.85
N GLY A 70 20.41 -17.90 1.90
CA GLY A 70 20.75 -18.05 0.47
C GLY A 70 20.33 -19.41 -0.10
N ILE A 71 19.32 -20.04 0.49
CA ILE A 71 18.84 -21.36 0.09
C ILE A 71 17.72 -21.17 -0.96
N PRO A 72 17.80 -21.83 -2.12
CA PRO A 72 16.75 -21.74 -3.13
C PRO A 72 15.43 -22.26 -2.56
N LEU A 73 14.34 -21.59 -2.94
CA LEU A 73 13.02 -22.05 -2.54
C LEU A 73 12.71 -23.43 -3.13
N PRO A 74 12.08 -24.34 -2.38
CA PRO A 74 11.72 -25.66 -2.89
C PRO A 74 10.68 -25.60 -4.02
N ARG A 75 9.91 -24.50 -4.09
CA ARG A 75 8.92 -24.22 -5.13
C ARG A 75 8.62 -22.71 -5.19
N GLU A 76 7.92 -22.29 -6.23
CA GLU A 76 7.48 -20.91 -6.39
C GLU A 76 6.55 -20.47 -5.25
N ILE A 77 6.64 -19.19 -4.87
CA ILE A 77 5.78 -18.58 -3.84
C ILE A 77 4.35 -18.56 -4.39
N PRO A 78 3.38 -19.22 -3.72
CA PRO A 78 2.01 -19.26 -4.21
C PRO A 78 1.36 -17.88 -4.12
N SER A 79 0.75 -17.46 -5.23
CA SER A 79 -0.07 -16.25 -5.27
C SER A 79 -1.36 -16.43 -4.47
N ARG A 80 -1.88 -15.34 -3.93
CA ARG A 80 -3.13 -15.30 -3.18
C ARG A 80 -4.02 -14.15 -3.61
N LYS A 81 -5.33 -14.37 -3.52
CA LYS A 81 -6.34 -13.32 -3.69
C LYS A 81 -6.41 -12.46 -2.43
N VAL A 82 -6.47 -11.16 -2.62
CA VAL A 82 -6.68 -10.16 -1.57
C VAL A 82 -7.65 -9.11 -2.07
N GLN A 83 -8.33 -8.44 -1.15
CA GLN A 83 -9.30 -7.40 -1.46
C GLN A 83 -8.76 -6.03 -1.09
N ILE A 84 -8.76 -5.09 -2.04
CA ILE A 84 -8.49 -3.67 -1.80
C ILE A 84 -9.83 -2.92 -1.76
N TYR A 85 -10.33 -2.66 -0.56
CA TYR A 85 -11.58 -1.94 -0.33
C TYR A 85 -11.48 -0.44 -0.68
N GLY A 86 -10.30 0.16 -0.50
CA GLY A 86 -10.04 1.57 -0.78
C GLY A 86 -8.57 1.82 -1.05
N LEU A 87 -8.29 2.69 -2.02
CA LEU A 87 -6.94 3.04 -2.43
C LEU A 87 -6.94 4.49 -2.92
N ASP A 88 -6.41 5.38 -2.08
CA ASP A 88 -6.48 6.83 -2.27
C ASP A 88 -5.07 7.41 -2.34
N LEU A 89 -4.84 8.31 -3.29
CA LEU A 89 -3.61 9.10 -3.38
C LEU A 89 -3.70 10.25 -2.37
N LEU A 90 -2.78 10.29 -1.41
CA LEU A 90 -2.71 11.36 -0.40
C LEU A 90 -1.81 12.50 -0.85
N SER A 91 -0.68 12.19 -1.48
CA SER A 91 0.23 13.19 -2.02
C SER A 91 1.00 12.65 -3.22
N TYR A 92 1.29 13.56 -4.13
CA TYR A 92 2.17 13.37 -5.28
C TYR A 92 2.90 14.69 -5.53
N PRO A 93 4.20 14.68 -5.81
CA PRO A 93 4.95 15.89 -6.10
C PRO A 93 4.54 16.40 -7.47
N ASP A 94 3.62 17.37 -7.49
CA ASP A 94 3.20 18.08 -8.69
C ASP A 94 4.35 18.98 -9.17
N GLY A 95 5.36 18.40 -9.83
CA GLY A 95 6.39 19.14 -10.58
C GLY A 95 7.57 19.68 -9.77
N GLY A 96 7.79 19.20 -8.56
CA GLY A 96 8.94 19.57 -7.74
C GLY A 96 8.94 18.77 -6.46
N VAL A 97 10.11 18.22 -6.13
CA VAL A 97 10.38 17.36 -4.98
C VAL A 97 9.70 17.87 -3.73
N THR A 98 8.98 16.99 -3.06
CA THR A 98 8.76 17.14 -1.62
C THR A 98 9.22 15.84 -0.97
N ILE A 99 10.41 15.89 -0.35
CA ILE A 99 10.92 14.86 0.55
C ILE A 99 10.33 15.15 1.93
N PRO A 100 10.04 14.10 2.71
CA PRO A 100 8.67 13.81 3.13
C PRO A 100 8.06 15.04 3.84
N ASP A 101 6.83 15.41 3.52
CA ASP A 101 6.13 16.39 4.35
C ASP A 101 6.04 15.82 5.78
N PRO A 102 6.68 16.43 6.81
CA PRO A 102 6.56 15.97 8.18
C PRO A 102 5.10 16.01 8.67
N SER A 103 4.24 16.80 8.03
CA SER A 103 2.80 16.82 8.27
C SER A 103 2.14 15.48 7.92
N LEU A 104 2.66 14.73 6.93
CA LEU A 104 2.21 13.37 6.59
C LEU A 104 2.49 12.38 7.73
N ARG A 105 3.60 12.56 8.45
CA ARG A 105 3.90 11.83 9.70
C ARG A 105 3.03 12.29 10.86
N ALA A 106 2.60 13.55 10.83
CA ALA A 106 1.72 14.17 11.82
C ALA A 106 0.22 13.96 11.53
N PHE A 107 -0.18 13.11 10.57
CA PHE A 107 -1.57 12.62 10.47
C PHE A 107 -1.88 11.69 11.65
N GLY A 108 -1.82 12.24 12.86
CA GLY A 108 -2.62 11.81 13.99
C GLY A 108 -4.07 12.07 13.62
N PHE A 109 -4.83 10.98 13.47
CA PHE A 109 -6.27 11.05 13.29
C PHE A 109 -6.88 11.75 14.52
N LYS A 110 -7.43 12.95 14.35
CA LYS A 110 -8.42 13.44 15.31
C LYS A 110 -9.67 12.60 15.13
N ALA A 111 -10.05 11.89 16.19
CA ALA A 111 -11.30 11.17 16.24
C ALA A 111 -12.46 12.17 16.12
N GLY A 112 -13.20 12.09 15.02
CA GLY A 112 -14.44 12.84 14.80
C GLY A 112 -14.31 13.95 13.76
N ASP A 113 -14.36 13.58 12.49
CA ASP A 113 -14.95 14.46 11.48
C ASP A 113 -16.06 13.67 10.79
N ASN A 114 -17.26 13.94 11.27
CA ASN A 114 -18.49 13.57 10.61
C ASN A 114 -18.59 14.38 9.31
N ASP A 115 -18.98 13.70 8.24
CA ASP A 115 -19.52 14.31 7.03
C ASP A 115 -20.50 15.47 7.38
N LYS A 116 -20.15 16.69 6.93
CA LYS A 116 -21.03 17.66 6.24
C LYS A 116 -20.38 19.05 6.09
N THR A 117 -20.69 19.67 4.96
CA THR A 117 -20.52 21.09 4.55
C THR A 117 -19.16 21.46 3.92
N ARG A 118 -19.07 22.15 2.77
CA ARG A 118 -20.04 23.07 2.15
C ARG A 118 -19.76 23.29 0.66
N VAL A 119 -20.87 23.36 -0.08
CA VAL A 119 -21.04 23.99 -1.39
C VAL A 119 -20.76 25.50 -1.30
N ALA A 120 -19.95 26.01 -2.22
CA ALA A 120 -19.98 27.35 -2.85
C ALA A 120 -18.86 27.32 -3.90
N GLY A 121 -19.08 27.41 -5.20
CA GLY A 121 -19.82 28.45 -5.92
C GLY A 121 -18.78 29.26 -6.71
N GLY A 122 -18.72 29.03 -8.03
CA GLY A 122 -17.77 29.67 -8.93
C GLY A 122 -17.95 29.17 -10.36
N GLU A 123 -18.97 29.71 -11.02
CA GLU A 123 -19.30 29.53 -12.43
C GLU A 123 -18.12 29.91 -13.35
N ASN A 124 -17.96 29.18 -14.45
CA ASN A 124 -17.96 29.81 -15.78
C ASN A 124 -18.15 28.77 -16.90
N ASN A 125 -19.12 29.08 -17.73
CA ASN A 125 -19.62 28.35 -18.88
C ASN A 125 -18.57 28.21 -20.00
N ASN A 126 -18.58 27.08 -20.71
CA ASN A 126 -18.92 27.14 -22.13
C ASN A 126 -19.47 25.81 -22.66
N ASP A 127 -20.62 25.90 -23.30
CA ASP A 127 -21.35 24.84 -23.99
C ASP A 127 -20.59 24.32 -25.22
N ASN A 128 -20.67 23.01 -25.48
CA ASN A 128 -21.50 22.54 -26.60
C ASN A 128 -21.55 21.00 -26.71
N ARG A 129 -22.79 20.50 -26.57
CA ARG A 129 -23.45 19.46 -27.38
C ARG A 129 -22.55 18.60 -28.28
N ILE A 130 -22.48 17.30 -27.98
CA ILE A 130 -22.94 16.25 -28.92
C ILE A 130 -23.65 15.16 -28.10
N THR A 131 -24.99 15.19 -28.16
CA THR A 131 -25.85 14.04 -27.86
C THR A 131 -25.96 13.18 -29.10
N ALA A 132 -26.06 11.87 -28.88
CA ALA A 132 -26.49 10.84 -29.83
C ALA A 132 -25.47 10.50 -30.93
N GLU A 133 -24.77 9.39 -30.72
CA GLU A 133 -24.93 8.18 -31.53
C GLU A 133 -23.83 7.20 -31.11
N LEU A 134 -24.27 6.01 -30.66
CA LEU A 134 -23.60 4.70 -30.66
C LEU A 134 -24.24 3.86 -29.55
N SER A 135 -25.56 3.71 -29.66
CA SER A 135 -26.21 2.45 -29.36
C SER A 135 -25.60 1.36 -30.26
N ASP A 136 -25.45 0.17 -29.71
CA ASP A 136 -25.09 -1.09 -30.38
C ASP A 136 -23.60 -1.45 -30.45
N LEU A 137 -22.99 -1.80 -29.30
CA LEU A 137 -22.07 -2.94 -29.24
C LEU A 137 -22.18 -3.66 -27.87
N LYS A 138 -22.90 -4.79 -27.93
CA LYS A 138 -22.88 -6.02 -27.13
C LYS A 138 -22.01 -6.08 -25.86
N GLU A 139 -22.64 -6.63 -24.81
CA GLU A 139 -22.01 -7.29 -23.67
C GLU A 139 -20.87 -8.22 -24.10
N GLU A 140 -19.64 -7.89 -23.69
CA GLU A 140 -18.58 -8.87 -23.51
C GLU A 140 -18.09 -8.81 -22.06
N ASN A 141 -18.13 -9.97 -21.42
CA ASN A 141 -17.67 -10.26 -20.07
C ASN A 141 -16.29 -9.65 -19.79
N GLN A 142 -16.24 -8.53 -19.06
CA GLN A 142 -15.00 -7.99 -18.51
C GLN A 142 -14.54 -8.85 -17.33
N THR A 143 -13.87 -9.97 -17.63
CA THR A 143 -12.99 -10.58 -16.63
C THR A 143 -11.90 -9.57 -16.26
N LYS A 144 -11.88 -9.15 -14.99
CA LYS A 144 -10.82 -8.29 -14.44
C LYS A 144 -9.43 -8.84 -14.84
N PRO A 145 -8.49 -7.97 -15.25
CA PRO A 145 -7.19 -8.42 -15.72
C PRO A 145 -6.44 -9.10 -14.58
N THR A 146 -6.09 -10.37 -14.75
CA THR A 146 -5.11 -11.05 -13.90
C THR A 146 -3.75 -10.43 -14.16
N PHE A 147 -3.30 -9.52 -13.29
CA PHE A 147 -1.92 -9.04 -13.31
C PHE A 147 -1.02 -10.18 -12.84
N ARG A 148 -0.47 -10.94 -13.79
CA ARG A 148 0.60 -11.90 -13.51
C ARG A 148 1.88 -11.10 -13.39
N PRO A 149 2.58 -11.11 -12.23
CA PRO A 149 3.89 -10.49 -12.15
C PRO A 149 4.80 -11.18 -13.19
N LYS A 150 5.63 -10.37 -13.88
CA LYS A 150 6.75 -10.90 -14.64
C LYS A 150 7.61 -11.73 -13.70
N LYS A 151 8.11 -12.87 -14.22
CA LYS A 151 8.97 -13.86 -13.56
C LYS A 151 9.85 -13.21 -12.49
N LEU A 152 9.59 -13.57 -11.23
CA LEU A 152 10.42 -13.19 -10.09
C LEU A 152 11.87 -13.56 -10.44
N ALA A 153 12.80 -12.67 -10.11
CA ALA A 153 14.22 -12.88 -10.36
C ALA A 153 14.67 -14.27 -9.89
N ASP A 154 15.60 -14.85 -10.63
CA ASP A 154 16.18 -16.17 -10.40
C ASP A 154 16.48 -16.40 -8.90
N PRO A 155 15.93 -17.46 -8.27
CA PRO A 155 16.15 -17.77 -6.86
C PRO A 155 17.60 -18.14 -6.51
N THR A 156 18.54 -18.08 -7.46
CA THR A 156 19.97 -18.36 -7.27
C THR A 156 20.82 -17.14 -6.88
N LEU A 157 20.24 -15.98 -6.55
CA LEU A 157 20.99 -14.82 -6.07
C LEU A 157 21.58 -15.04 -4.66
N THR A 158 22.71 -15.76 -4.60
CA THR A 158 23.68 -15.64 -3.52
C THR A 158 24.24 -14.21 -3.56
N ASP A 159 24.01 -13.42 -2.51
CA ASP A 159 24.45 -12.02 -2.37
C ASP A 159 25.98 -11.86 -2.52
N PRO A 160 26.48 -11.22 -3.61
CA PRO A 160 27.88 -10.87 -3.73
C PRO A 160 28.12 -9.36 -3.55
N THR A 161 27.08 -8.52 -3.41
CA THR A 161 27.24 -7.09 -3.15
C THR A 161 25.95 -6.52 -2.57
N HIS A 162 25.97 -6.19 -1.27
CA HIS A 162 25.01 -5.29 -0.67
C HIS A 162 25.17 -3.89 -1.28
N ILE A 163 24.50 -3.63 -2.40
CA ILE A 163 24.45 -2.30 -3.01
C ILE A 163 23.45 -1.47 -2.20
N PRO A 164 23.87 -0.41 -1.50
CA PRO A 164 22.95 0.43 -0.73
C PRO A 164 21.98 1.14 -1.66
N ILE A 165 20.76 1.36 -1.17
CA ILE A 165 19.78 2.22 -1.86
C ILE A 165 20.38 3.63 -1.98
N PRO A 166 20.38 4.25 -3.18
CA PRO A 166 20.94 5.58 -3.36
C PRO A 166 20.17 6.59 -2.50
N PRO A 167 20.84 7.63 -1.98
CA PRO A 167 20.18 8.69 -1.24
C PRO A 167 19.10 9.36 -2.10
N THR A 168 18.16 10.03 -1.45
CA THR A 168 17.10 10.74 -2.15
C THR A 168 17.67 11.85 -3.02
N SER A 169 17.20 11.90 -4.27
CA SER A 169 17.54 12.89 -5.27
C SER A 169 16.37 13.81 -5.56
N ALA A 170 16.67 14.99 -6.10
CA ALA A 170 15.68 15.99 -6.46
C ALA A 170 14.82 15.65 -7.71
N ASN A 171 14.98 14.47 -8.29
CA ASN A 171 14.13 14.01 -9.39
C ASN A 171 13.40 12.70 -9.04
N ASP A 172 13.54 12.24 -7.79
CA ASP A 172 12.84 11.06 -7.34
C ASP A 172 11.36 11.34 -7.13
N ILE A 173 10.51 10.43 -7.59
CA ILE A 173 9.08 10.52 -7.40
C ILE A 173 8.72 9.72 -6.14
N TYR A 174 8.29 10.44 -5.12
CA TYR A 174 7.68 9.88 -3.92
C TYR A 174 6.19 10.11 -3.96
N PHE A 175 5.40 9.15 -3.51
CA PHE A 175 3.96 9.37 -3.37
C PHE A 175 3.42 8.63 -2.14
N HIS A 176 2.33 9.14 -1.59
CA HIS A 176 1.69 8.55 -0.42
C HIS A 176 0.32 8.00 -0.78
N ILE A 177 0.04 6.79 -0.32
CA ILE A 177 -1.25 6.15 -0.51
C ILE A 177 -1.87 5.74 0.81
N ARG A 178 -3.20 5.88 0.90
CA ARG A 178 -4.02 5.23 1.92
C ARG A 178 -4.59 3.95 1.34
N VAL A 179 -4.39 2.84 2.05
CA VAL A 179 -4.82 1.51 1.63
C VAL A 179 -5.76 0.90 2.66
N HIS A 180 -7.01 0.70 2.28
CA HIS A 180 -7.95 -0.14 3.00
C HIS A 180 -8.03 -1.50 2.32
N CYS A 181 -7.63 -2.57 3.00
CA CYS A 181 -7.45 -3.89 2.41
C CYS A 181 -7.78 -5.03 3.38
N SER A 182 -8.00 -6.22 2.83
CA SER A 182 -8.19 -7.46 3.59
C SER A 182 -6.89 -7.92 4.26
N SER A 183 -7.03 -8.88 5.17
CA SER A 183 -5.89 -9.60 5.75
C SER A 183 -5.06 -10.28 4.65
N GLY A 184 -3.76 -10.41 4.91
CA GLY A 184 -2.83 -11.00 3.94
C GLY A 184 -2.46 -10.08 2.77
N THR A 185 -2.86 -8.82 2.75
CA THR A 185 -2.35 -7.88 1.74
C THR A 185 -0.91 -7.46 2.07
N TYR A 186 0.00 -7.59 1.11
CA TYR A 186 1.36 -7.04 1.24
C TYR A 186 1.42 -5.66 0.57
N ILE A 187 1.56 -4.61 1.38
CA ILE A 187 1.65 -3.23 0.87
C ILE A 187 2.93 -3.04 0.03
N ARG A 188 4.04 -3.69 0.41
CA ARG A 188 5.28 -3.72 -0.39
C ARG A 188 5.06 -4.27 -1.80
N THR A 189 4.39 -5.42 -1.92
CA THR A 189 4.03 -6.01 -3.22
C THR A 189 3.07 -5.09 -3.99
N LEU A 190 2.07 -4.52 -3.33
CA LEU A 190 1.13 -3.59 -3.97
C LEU A 190 1.86 -2.41 -4.62
N ILE A 191 2.82 -1.79 -3.91
CA ILE A 191 3.63 -0.68 -4.42
C ILE A 191 4.47 -1.12 -5.62
N ALA A 192 5.13 -2.28 -5.54
CA ALA A 192 5.93 -2.82 -6.64
C ALA A 192 5.07 -3.11 -7.89
N ASP A 193 3.86 -3.64 -7.71
CA ASP A 193 2.92 -3.91 -8.80
C ASP A 193 2.38 -2.61 -9.43
N ILE A 194 2.06 -1.61 -8.62
CA ILE A 194 1.67 -0.26 -9.10
C ILE A 194 2.80 0.34 -9.94
N ALA A 195 4.05 0.29 -9.45
CA ALA A 195 5.20 0.81 -10.17
C ALA A 195 5.45 0.07 -11.50
N THR A 196 5.28 -1.26 -11.49
CA THR A 196 5.36 -2.08 -12.71
C THR A 196 4.30 -1.67 -13.74
N ARG A 197 3.07 -1.40 -13.29
CA ARG A 197 1.99 -0.89 -14.14
C ARG A 197 2.31 0.48 -14.74
N LEU A 198 3.00 1.32 -13.99
CA LEU A 198 3.48 2.63 -14.47
C LEU A 198 4.65 2.53 -15.46
N GLY A 199 5.17 1.34 -15.74
CA GLY A 199 6.30 1.16 -16.67
C GLY A 199 7.67 1.34 -16.01
N THR A 200 7.75 1.40 -14.69
CA THR A 200 8.99 1.58 -13.92
C THR A 200 9.12 0.50 -12.83
N VAL A 201 9.95 0.73 -11.82
CA VAL A 201 10.03 -0.07 -10.59
C VAL A 201 9.84 0.82 -9.38
N GLY A 202 9.52 0.24 -8.22
CA GLY A 202 9.29 1.01 -7.00
C GLY A 202 9.48 0.16 -5.75
N LEU A 203 9.69 0.85 -4.64
CA LEU A 203 9.80 0.25 -3.31
C LEU A 203 9.06 1.10 -2.27
N MET A 204 8.71 0.47 -1.16
CA MET A 204 8.11 1.15 -0.01
C MET A 204 9.19 1.79 0.86
N THR A 205 9.06 3.06 1.21
CA THR A 205 10.03 3.76 2.06
C THR A 205 9.55 3.97 3.49
N ASP A 206 8.24 4.07 3.69
CA ASP A 206 7.61 4.18 5.01
C ASP A 206 6.24 3.48 5.04
N LEU A 207 5.83 2.99 6.21
CA LEU A 207 4.56 2.29 6.40
C LEU A 207 4.00 2.50 7.80
N LEU A 208 2.79 3.04 7.86
CA LEU A 208 2.02 3.22 9.08
C LEU A 208 0.69 2.44 9.00
N ARG A 209 0.46 1.52 9.93
CA ARG A 209 -0.86 0.89 10.09
C ARG A 209 -1.72 1.76 11.01
N VAL A 210 -2.70 2.45 10.43
CA VAL A 210 -3.56 3.40 11.15
C VAL A 210 -4.82 2.76 11.72
N GLU A 211 -5.23 1.60 11.21
CA GLU A 211 -6.38 0.87 11.73
C GLU A 211 -6.24 -0.64 11.49
N GLN A 212 -6.65 -1.43 12.48
CA GLN A 212 -6.80 -2.87 12.36
C GLN A 212 -8.05 -3.32 13.11
N SER A 213 -8.99 -3.97 12.42
CA SER A 213 -10.11 -4.67 13.08
C SER A 213 -10.90 -3.80 14.08
N GLY A 214 -11.12 -2.51 13.77
CA GLY A 214 -11.80 -1.55 14.65
C GLY A 214 -10.88 -0.78 15.61
N TYR A 215 -9.66 -1.27 15.84
CA TYR A 215 -8.64 -0.56 16.61
C TYR A 215 -8.00 0.50 15.73
N ARG A 216 -8.16 1.78 16.09
CA ARG A 216 -7.58 2.92 15.40
C ARG A 216 -6.40 3.48 16.18
N LEU A 217 -5.33 3.81 15.47
CA LEU A 217 -4.18 4.53 16.01
C LEU A 217 -4.63 5.90 16.55
N GLY A 218 -4.24 6.22 17.78
CA GLY A 218 -4.71 7.41 18.51
C GLY A 218 -6.13 7.28 19.08
N GLY A 219 -6.76 6.10 18.95
CA GLY A 219 -8.04 5.79 19.57
C GLY A 219 -7.90 5.45 21.06
N PRO A 220 -9.03 5.21 21.76
CA PRO A 220 -9.06 5.00 23.21
C PRO A 220 -8.37 3.71 23.69
N ALA A 221 -8.04 2.80 22.77
CA ALA A 221 -7.29 1.57 23.04
C ALA A 221 -5.84 1.63 22.51
N THR A 222 -5.34 2.82 22.18
CA THR A 222 -3.94 3.08 21.84
C THR A 222 -3.22 3.62 23.06
N LEU A 223 -1.97 3.19 23.26
CA LEU A 223 -1.08 3.70 24.30
C LEU A 223 0.19 4.24 23.65
N GLU A 224 0.62 5.41 24.09
CA GLU A 224 1.97 5.90 23.86
C GLU A 224 2.96 5.21 24.80
N LEU A 225 4.23 5.09 24.40
CA LEU A 225 5.23 4.36 25.19
C LEU A 225 5.37 4.89 26.62
N LYS A 226 5.28 6.22 26.79
CA LYS A 226 5.33 6.89 28.10
C LYS A 226 4.11 6.60 28.99
N GLU A 227 2.98 6.22 28.40
CA GLU A 227 1.73 5.94 29.12
C GLU A 227 1.71 4.52 29.68
N CYS A 228 2.56 3.62 29.15
CA CYS A 228 2.66 2.24 29.59
C CYS A 228 3.18 2.08 31.04
N GLU A 229 3.74 3.13 31.63
CA GLU A 229 4.21 3.13 33.03
C GLU A 229 3.06 3.36 34.04
N ASP A 230 1.95 3.94 33.59
CA ASP A 230 0.78 4.20 34.43
C ASP A 230 -0.24 3.06 34.28
N LEU A 231 -0.32 2.21 35.30
CA LEU A 231 -1.21 1.06 35.32
C LEU A 231 -2.69 1.44 35.18
N GLU A 232 -3.11 2.60 35.69
CA GLU A 232 -4.52 3.03 35.58
C GLU A 232 -4.85 3.42 34.14
N VAL A 233 -3.92 4.09 33.45
CA VAL A 233 -4.05 4.43 32.03
C VAL A 233 -4.07 3.15 31.17
N VAL A 234 -3.18 2.21 31.46
CA VAL A 234 -3.14 0.90 30.78
C VAL A 234 -4.45 0.14 30.98
N GLU A 235 -4.97 0.08 32.21
CA GLU A 235 -6.23 -0.61 32.50
C GLU A 235 -7.40 -0.01 31.72
N LYS A 236 -7.51 1.32 31.67
CA LYS A 236 -8.53 2.02 30.87
C LYS A 236 -8.43 1.69 29.38
N ALA A 237 -7.21 1.67 28.83
CA ALA A 237 -6.99 1.33 27.43
C ALA A 237 -7.35 -0.14 27.13
N VAL A 238 -7.03 -1.07 28.04
CA VAL A 238 -7.40 -2.48 27.94
C VAL A 238 -8.93 -2.64 27.98
N GLN A 239 -9.61 -1.98 28.91
CA GLN A 239 -11.08 -2.00 28.99
C GLN A 239 -11.73 -1.42 27.73
N ALA A 240 -11.18 -0.35 27.16
CA ALA A 240 -11.63 0.20 25.88
C ALA A 240 -11.41 -0.81 24.74
N GLY A 241 -10.25 -1.48 24.72
CA GLY A 241 -9.94 -2.49 23.73
C GLY A 241 -10.86 -3.73 23.81
N ASN A 242 -11.25 -4.14 25.02
CA ASN A 242 -12.20 -5.23 25.23
C ASN A 242 -13.60 -4.88 24.70
N ARG A 243 -14.08 -3.65 24.92
CA ARG A 243 -15.36 -3.20 24.35
C ARG A 243 -15.37 -3.27 22.82
N ILE A 244 -14.30 -2.79 22.17
CA ILE A 244 -14.16 -2.88 20.70
C ILE A 244 -14.21 -4.35 20.24
N TRP A 245 -13.57 -5.25 20.98
CA TRP A 245 -13.58 -6.68 20.68
C TRP A 245 -14.98 -7.30 20.82
N GLU A 246 -15.67 -6.99 21.91
CA GLU A 246 -17.01 -7.50 22.21
C GLU A 246 -18.04 -7.03 21.19
N GLU A 247 -18.07 -5.73 20.88
CA GLU A 247 -18.97 -5.14 19.86
C GLU A 247 -18.80 -5.83 18.51
N ARG A 248 -17.55 -6.09 18.10
CA ARG A 248 -17.25 -6.82 16.87
C ARG A 248 -17.66 -8.29 16.95
N SER A 249 -17.42 -8.95 18.08
CA SER A 249 -17.75 -10.37 18.28
C SER A 249 -19.27 -10.61 18.31
N ALA A 250 -20.04 -9.59 18.71
CA ALA A 250 -21.50 -9.60 18.71
C ALA A 250 -22.12 -9.24 17.36
N SER A 251 -21.37 -8.60 16.45
CA SER A 251 -21.81 -8.36 15.07
C SER A 251 -21.79 -9.68 14.30
N PRO A 252 -22.89 -10.09 13.64
CA PRO A 252 -22.87 -11.22 12.72
C PRO A 252 -21.74 -11.01 11.71
N LEU A 253 -20.96 -12.08 11.46
CA LEU A 253 -19.93 -12.10 10.44
C LEU A 253 -20.59 -11.77 9.09
N GLU A 254 -20.41 -10.55 8.58
CA GLU A 254 -20.54 -10.34 7.14
C GLU A 254 -19.30 -11.01 6.50
N GLU A 255 -19.56 -12.15 5.86
CA GLU A 255 -18.62 -12.97 5.09
C GLU A 255 -17.96 -12.22 3.92
#